data_AF-A0A6C0GR35-F1
#
_entry.id   AF-A0A6C0GR35-F1
#
_cell.length_a   1.000
_cell.length_b   1.000
_cell.length_c   1.000
_cell.angle_alpha   90.00
_cell.angle_beta   90.00
_cell.angle_gamma   90.00
#
_symmetry.space_group_name_H-M   'P 1'
#
loop_
_entity.id
_entity.type
_entity.pdbx_description
1 polymer ?
#
loop_
_entity_poly.entity_id
_entity_poly.type
_entity_poly.pdbx_seq_one_letter_code
_entity_poly.pdbx_strand_id
1 'polypeptide(L)'
;MNYEQIKTFVGLSDCSQGYSLKELLHAEKRLNRLLPISLRKYYQCFGKDALLTNAFHKLVNPLEISFQNGYIVFYEENQGVWVAGFQVEKLPAEDTSVWLTYDHGQSWEKFCDKLSEFLISMSFFRYWRGGIM
;
A
#
# COMPACT_ATOMS: atom_id res chain seq x y z
N MET A 1 13.29 6.51 -8.66
CA MET A 1 12.90 5.43 -9.58
C MET A 1 11.50 5.74 -10.10
N ASN A 2 11.30 5.82 -11.42
CA ASN A 2 10.03 6.22 -12.04
C ASN A 2 9.05 5.03 -12.11
N TYR A 3 7.73 5.28 -12.09
CA TYR A 3 6.68 4.25 -12.09
C TYR A 3 6.82 3.22 -13.23
N GLU A 4 7.23 3.69 -14.40
CA GLU A 4 7.48 2.84 -15.58
C GLU A 4 8.68 1.90 -15.42
N GLN A 5 9.70 2.28 -14.63
CA GLN A 5 10.84 1.40 -14.34
C GLN A 5 10.45 0.25 -13.39
N ILE A 6 9.45 0.48 -12.52
CA ILE A 6 8.89 -0.55 -11.64
C ILE A 6 8.18 -1.60 -12.49
N LYS A 7 7.36 -1.17 -13.46
CA LYS A 7 6.62 -2.07 -14.35
C LYS A 7 7.55 -3.06 -15.05
N THR A 8 8.62 -2.54 -15.61
CA THR A 8 9.63 -3.34 -16.31
C THR A 8 10.41 -4.24 -15.36
N PHE A 9 10.79 -3.75 -14.17
CA PHE A 9 11.67 -4.49 -13.25
C PHE A 9 10.97 -5.64 -12.51
N VAL A 10 9.69 -5.49 -12.16
CA VAL A 10 8.94 -6.51 -11.39
C VAL A 10 8.15 -7.46 -12.34
N GLY A 11 8.40 -7.42 -13.67
CA GLY A 11 7.69 -8.26 -14.63
C GLY A 11 6.18 -7.95 -14.73
N LEU A 12 5.79 -6.69 -14.48
CA LEU A 12 4.40 -6.24 -14.32
C LEU A 12 3.76 -5.90 -15.68
N SER A 13 3.84 -6.82 -16.63
CA SER A 13 3.24 -6.65 -17.96
C SER A 13 1.71 -6.71 -17.95
N ASP A 14 1.09 -7.27 -16.90
CA ASP A 14 -0.36 -7.42 -16.80
C ASP A 14 -0.93 -6.76 -15.53
N CYS A 15 -1.37 -5.49 -15.64
CA CYS A 15 -2.24 -4.84 -14.64
C CYS A 15 -3.68 -5.39 -14.73
N SER A 16 -3.86 -6.71 -14.62
CA SER A 16 -5.17 -7.39 -14.76
C SER A 16 -5.79 -7.83 -13.43
N GLN A 17 -5.03 -7.81 -12.34
CA GLN A 17 -5.40 -8.39 -11.03
C GLN A 17 -5.55 -7.35 -9.91
N GLY A 18 -6.23 -6.23 -10.18
CA GLY A 18 -6.46 -5.19 -9.17
C GLY A 18 -7.93 -4.79 -8.96
N TYR A 19 -8.13 -3.82 -8.08
CA TYR A 19 -9.46 -3.29 -7.78
C TYR A 19 -9.97 -2.38 -8.88
N SER A 20 -11.26 -2.49 -9.17
CA SER A 20 -11.95 -1.58 -10.06
C SER A 20 -12.02 -0.17 -9.46
N LEU A 21 -12.14 0.83 -10.33
CA LEU A 21 -12.41 2.21 -9.91
C LEU A 21 -13.63 2.32 -8.99
N LYS A 22 -14.67 1.51 -9.22
CA LYS A 22 -15.90 1.52 -8.41
C LYS A 22 -15.62 1.06 -6.97
N GLU A 23 -14.82 0.01 -6.79
CA GLU A 23 -14.45 -0.49 -5.46
C GLU A 23 -13.59 0.53 -4.70
N LEU A 24 -12.65 1.18 -5.39
CA LEU A 24 -11.82 2.22 -4.79
C LEU A 24 -12.64 3.45 -4.41
N LEU A 25 -13.56 3.89 -5.26
CA LEU A 25 -14.47 4.99 -4.93
C LEU A 25 -15.40 4.61 -3.77
N HIS A 26 -15.81 3.36 -3.65
CA HIS A 26 -16.60 2.88 -2.51
C HIS A 26 -15.80 2.95 -1.20
N ALA A 27 -14.53 2.52 -1.23
CA ALA A 27 -13.62 2.66 -0.11
C ALA A 27 -13.39 4.13 0.27
N GLU A 28 -13.12 5.00 -0.70
CA GLU A 28 -12.92 6.44 -0.48
C GLU A 28 -14.15 7.12 0.12
N LYS A 29 -15.36 6.74 -0.33
CA LYS A 29 -16.61 7.20 0.28
C LYS A 29 -16.74 6.75 1.73
N ARG A 30 -16.41 5.49 2.04
CA ARG A 30 -16.41 4.96 3.41
C ARG A 30 -15.41 5.70 4.30
N LEU A 31 -14.21 5.97 3.78
CA LEU A 31 -13.15 6.69 4.47
C LEU A 31 -13.40 8.21 4.55
N ASN A 32 -14.40 8.73 3.83
CA ASN A 32 -14.67 10.16 3.66
C ASN A 32 -13.42 10.97 3.25
N ARG A 33 -12.51 10.32 2.51
CA ARG A 33 -11.19 10.81 2.10
C ARG A 33 -10.78 10.15 0.80
N LEU A 34 -10.07 10.91 -0.04
CA LEU A 34 -9.45 10.37 -1.25
C LEU A 34 -8.12 9.73 -0.89
N LEU A 35 -7.86 8.54 -1.43
CA LEU A 35 -6.58 7.87 -1.26
C LEU A 35 -5.50 8.56 -2.11
N PRO A 36 -4.22 8.44 -1.72
CA PRO A 36 -3.12 8.94 -2.55
C PRO A 36 -3.13 8.33 -3.95
N ILE A 37 -2.76 9.11 -4.96
CA ILE A 37 -2.76 8.65 -6.36
C ILE A 37 -1.81 7.45 -6.53
N SER A 38 -0.65 7.48 -5.87
CA SER A 38 0.32 6.37 -5.86
C SER A 38 -0.30 5.06 -5.37
N LEU A 39 -1.03 5.11 -4.26
CA LEU A 39 -1.72 3.96 -3.68
C LEU A 39 -2.90 3.48 -4.55
N ARG A 40 -3.68 4.41 -5.10
CA ARG A 40 -4.81 4.09 -5.97
C ARG A 40 -4.34 3.31 -7.20
N LYS A 41 -3.28 3.78 -7.87
CA LYS A 41 -2.67 3.09 -9.02
C LYS A 41 -2.15 1.71 -8.64
N TYR A 42 -1.55 1.59 -7.45
CA TYR A 42 -1.07 0.30 -6.95
C TYR A 42 -2.22 -0.69 -6.75
N TYR A 43 -3.30 -0.29 -6.07
CA TYR A 43 -4.49 -1.13 -5.90
C TYR A 43 -5.14 -1.53 -7.24
N GLN A 44 -5.15 -0.65 -8.24
CA GLN A 44 -5.73 -0.93 -9.55
C GLN A 44 -4.97 -1.98 -10.35
N CYS A 45 -3.65 -2.01 -10.23
CA CYS A 45 -2.84 -3.01 -10.92
C CYS A 45 -2.76 -4.32 -10.13
N PHE A 46 -2.75 -4.25 -8.80
CA PHE A 46 -2.21 -5.32 -7.97
C PHE A 46 -3.07 -5.72 -6.76
N GLY A 47 -4.12 -4.96 -6.44
CA GLY A 47 -4.83 -5.14 -5.17
C GLY A 47 -5.54 -6.49 -4.95
N LYS A 48 -5.77 -7.28 -6.01
CA LYS A 48 -6.42 -8.60 -5.95
C LYS A 48 -5.49 -9.75 -6.27
N ASP A 49 -4.20 -9.49 -6.50
CA ASP A 49 -3.24 -10.57 -6.72
C ASP A 49 -3.15 -11.43 -5.44
N ALA A 50 -3.40 -12.74 -5.58
CA ALA A 50 -3.37 -13.69 -4.48
C ALA A 50 -1.99 -13.73 -3.79
N LEU A 51 -0.91 -13.46 -4.54
CA LEU A 51 0.44 -13.31 -4.01
C LEU A 51 0.58 -12.05 -3.14
N LEU A 52 -0.29 -11.06 -3.33
CA LEU A 52 -0.32 -9.83 -2.56
C LEU A 52 -1.14 -9.92 -1.27
N THR A 53 -2.21 -10.70 -1.29
CA THR A 53 -3.09 -10.93 -0.13
C THR A 53 -2.63 -12.03 0.84
N ASN A 54 -1.78 -12.98 0.42
CA ASN A 54 -1.44 -14.18 1.21
C ASN A 54 0.06 -14.32 1.56
N ALA A 55 0.84 -13.24 1.51
CA ALA A 55 2.26 -13.25 1.86
C ALA A 55 2.53 -12.70 3.27
N PHE A 56 3.78 -12.83 3.73
CA PHE A 56 4.32 -12.28 4.99
C PHE A 56 3.98 -10.81 5.26
N HIS A 57 3.68 -10.03 4.22
CA HIS A 57 3.14 -8.69 4.36
C HIS A 57 1.89 -8.53 3.50
N LYS A 58 0.79 -8.15 4.14
CA LYS A 58 -0.54 -8.01 3.56
C LYS A 58 -0.80 -6.55 3.20
N LEU A 59 -1.09 -6.31 1.92
CA LEU A 59 -1.75 -5.07 1.52
C LEU A 59 -3.20 -5.14 1.99
N VAL A 60 -3.62 -4.19 2.82
CA VAL A 60 -4.97 -4.19 3.40
C VAL A 60 -5.99 -4.01 2.27
N ASN A 61 -7.12 -4.71 2.33
CA ASN A 61 -8.17 -4.48 1.35
C ASN A 61 -8.64 -3.01 1.46
N PRO A 62 -8.82 -2.26 0.37
CA PRO A 62 -9.32 -0.88 0.43
C PRO A 62 -10.64 -0.75 1.23
N LEU A 63 -11.48 -1.79 1.23
CA LEU A 63 -12.71 -1.85 2.01
C LEU A 63 -12.50 -2.11 3.51
N GLU A 64 -11.34 -2.65 3.89
CA GLU A 64 -10.97 -2.99 5.27
C GLU A 64 -9.98 -1.99 5.88
N ILE A 65 -9.47 -1.03 5.11
CA ILE A 65 -8.57 0.04 5.59
C ILE A 65 -9.14 0.66 6.87
N SER A 66 -8.30 0.72 7.91
CA SER A 66 -8.64 1.21 9.24
C SER A 66 -7.92 2.53 9.55
N PHE A 67 -8.44 3.24 10.55
CA PHE A 67 -7.84 4.45 11.09
C PHE A 67 -7.23 4.15 12.46
N GLN A 68 -6.01 4.60 12.68
CA GLN A 68 -5.31 4.49 13.96
C GLN A 68 -4.63 5.82 14.28
N ASN A 69 -5.08 6.50 15.33
CA ASN A 69 -4.47 7.71 15.88
C ASN A 69 -4.11 8.80 14.84
N GLY A 70 -4.98 9.02 13.84
CA GLY A 70 -4.76 10.02 12.78
C GLY A 70 -4.03 9.51 11.54
N TYR A 71 -3.77 8.21 11.46
CA TYR A 71 -3.15 7.54 10.32
C TYR A 71 -4.13 6.57 9.64
N ILE A 72 -4.03 6.46 8.33
CA ILE A 72 -4.70 5.43 7.54
C ILE A 72 -3.75 4.25 7.40
N VAL A 73 -4.13 3.08 7.90
CA VAL A 73 -3.34 1.84 7.79
C VAL A 73 -3.66 1.17 6.46
N PHE A 74 -2.63 0.95 5.64
CA PHE A 74 -2.77 0.35 4.31
C PHE A 74 -1.94 -0.92 4.13
N TYR A 75 -1.02 -1.21 5.05
CA TYR A 75 -0.12 -2.34 4.96
C TYR A 75 0.11 -2.93 6.35
N GLU A 76 0.08 -4.25 6.45
CA GLU A 76 0.23 -4.97 7.71
C GLU A 76 1.20 -6.13 7.52
N GLU A 77 2.10 -6.33 8.47
CA GLU A 77 2.87 -7.58 8.55
C GLU A 77 1.95 -8.71 9.04
N ASN A 78 2.12 -9.93 8.51
CA ASN A 78 1.19 -11.04 8.71
C ASN A 78 1.10 -11.54 10.16
N GLN A 79 2.10 -11.30 11.00
CA GLN A 79 2.04 -11.53 12.45
C GLN A 79 1.59 -10.30 13.25
N GLY A 80 1.31 -9.18 12.58
CA GLY A 80 0.87 -7.94 13.19
C GLY A 80 1.95 -7.22 13.99
N VAL A 81 3.24 -7.56 13.78
CA VAL A 81 4.36 -6.95 14.51
C VAL A 81 4.51 -5.48 14.17
N TRP A 82 4.21 -5.12 12.93
CA TRP A 82 4.17 -3.73 12.51
C TRP A 82 3.11 -3.49 11.45
N VAL A 83 2.61 -2.27 11.43
CA VAL A 83 1.70 -1.79 10.38
C VAL A 83 2.22 -0.48 9.80
N ALA A 84 1.97 -0.27 8.51
CA ALA A 84 2.30 0.96 7.82
C ALA A 84 1.05 1.79 7.54
N GLY A 85 1.21 3.09 7.74
CA GLY A 85 0.18 4.07 7.48
C GLY A 85 0.72 5.39 6.95
N PHE A 86 -0.21 6.26 6.61
CA PHE A 86 0.07 7.65 6.25
C PHE A 86 -0.90 8.58 6.96
N GLN A 87 -0.45 9.81 7.24
CA GLN A 87 -1.23 10.79 7.97
C GLN A 87 -2.48 11.22 7.18
N VAL A 88 -3.64 11.19 7.85
CA VAL A 88 -4.93 11.59 7.25
C VAL A 88 -4.92 13.06 6.82
N GLU A 89 -4.26 13.91 7.60
CA GLU A 89 -4.18 15.36 7.36
C GLU A 89 -3.41 15.73 6.09
N LYS A 90 -2.60 14.80 5.57
CA LYS A 90 -1.83 14.99 4.33
C LYS A 90 -2.64 14.61 3.09
N LEU A 91 -3.91 14.23 3.22
CA LEU A 91 -4.78 13.84 2.11
C LEU A 91 -5.69 15.00 1.66
N PRO A 92 -6.03 15.09 0.36
CA PRO A 92 -5.51 14.27 -0.75
C PRO A 92 -4.08 14.66 -1.15
N ALA A 93 -3.28 13.68 -1.55
CA ALA A 93 -1.93 13.92 -2.08
C ALA A 93 -1.64 12.99 -3.26
N GLU A 94 -0.73 13.38 -4.15
CA GLU A 94 -0.24 12.47 -5.19
C GLU A 94 0.57 11.33 -4.58
N ASP A 95 1.44 11.69 -3.62
CA ASP A 95 2.30 10.81 -2.87
C ASP A 95 2.45 11.36 -1.44
N THR A 96 2.65 10.50 -0.46
CA THR A 96 2.71 10.90 0.96
C THR A 96 3.78 10.11 1.69
N SER A 97 4.22 10.59 2.85
CA SER A 97 5.18 9.85 3.67
C SER A 97 4.55 8.64 4.35
N VAL A 98 5.33 7.59 4.49
CA VAL A 98 4.93 6.35 5.16
C VAL A 98 5.53 6.32 6.54
N TRP A 99 4.68 5.93 7.48
CA TRP A 99 4.99 5.78 8.88
C TRP A 99 4.71 4.34 9.30
N LEU A 100 5.52 3.82 10.20
CA LEU A 100 5.34 2.51 10.79
C LEU A 100 4.98 2.66 12.26
N THR A 101 4.20 1.72 12.76
CA THR A 101 3.99 1.55 14.20
C THR A 101 4.17 0.08 14.55
N TYR A 102 4.75 -0.15 15.72
CA TYR A 102 5.00 -1.48 16.30
C TYR A 102 4.14 -1.74 17.55
N ASP A 103 3.36 -0.74 17.96
CA ASP A 103 2.64 -0.70 19.24
C ASP A 103 1.16 -0.33 19.09
N HIS A 104 0.59 -0.70 17.94
CA HIS A 104 -0.81 -0.45 17.58
C HIS A 104 -1.18 1.05 17.55
N GLY A 105 -0.26 1.86 17.04
CA GLY A 105 -0.49 3.28 16.75
C GLY A 105 -0.22 4.23 17.92
N GLN A 106 0.37 3.75 19.02
CA GLN A 106 0.78 4.63 20.12
C GLN A 106 1.98 5.48 19.74
N SER A 107 2.94 4.89 19.01
CA SER A 107 4.08 5.57 18.41
C SER A 107 4.15 5.30 16.92
N TRP A 108 4.46 6.35 16.17
CA TRP A 108 4.62 6.30 14.72
C TRP A 108 6.00 6.81 14.36
N GLU A 109 6.75 5.99 13.64
CA GLU A 109 8.09 6.33 13.15
C GLU A 109 8.06 6.50 11.64
N LYS A 110 8.64 7.59 11.15
CA LYS A 110 8.69 7.85 9.71
C LYS A 110 9.67 6.88 9.06
N PHE A 111 9.19 6.10 8.10
CA PHE A 111 10.01 5.13 7.39
C PHE A 111 10.54 5.69 6.07
N CYS A 112 9.70 6.35 5.28
CA CYS A 112 10.12 6.99 4.05
C CYS A 112 9.27 8.22 3.71
N ASP A 113 9.83 9.10 2.88
CA ASP A 113 9.15 10.32 2.44
C ASP A 113 8.03 10.08 1.44
N LYS A 114 8.09 8.96 0.71
CA LYS A 114 7.20 8.66 -0.42
C LYS A 114 6.61 7.26 -0.34
N LEU A 115 5.29 7.19 -0.43
CA LEU A 115 4.51 5.97 -0.44
C LEU A 115 4.80 5.14 -1.69
N SER A 116 5.05 5.78 -2.83
CA SER A 116 5.55 5.09 -4.01
C SER A 116 6.85 4.32 -3.74
N GLU A 117 7.81 4.92 -3.04
CA GLU A 117 9.10 4.28 -2.70
C GLU A 117 8.90 3.08 -1.76
N PHE A 118 7.98 3.19 -0.80
CA PHE A 118 7.61 2.07 0.06
C PHE A 118 7.04 0.89 -0.74
N LEU A 119 6.04 1.16 -1.58
CA LEU A 119 5.37 0.13 -2.39
C LEU A 119 6.35 -0.56 -3.35
N ILE A 120 7.30 0.19 -3.92
CA ILE A 120 8.39 -0.34 -4.74
C ILE A 120 9.29 -1.27 -3.92
N SER A 121 9.73 -0.79 -2.77
CA SER A 121 10.66 -1.53 -1.91
C SER A 121 10.05 -2.85 -1.44
N MET A 122 8.77 -2.82 -1.06
CA MET A 122 8.01 -4.02 -0.72
C MET A 122 7.85 -4.94 -1.92
N SER A 123 7.57 -4.43 -3.11
CA SER A 123 7.46 -5.23 -4.33
C SER A 123 8.80 -5.89 -4.71
N PHE A 124 9.91 -5.16 -4.60
CA PHE A 124 11.27 -5.67 -4.84
C PHE A 124 11.66 -6.76 -3.84
N PHE A 125 11.44 -6.52 -2.54
CA PHE A 125 11.71 -7.49 -1.49
C PHE A 125 10.90 -8.78 -1.68
N ARG A 126 9.67 -8.66 -2.19
CA ARG A 126 8.80 -9.80 -2.54
C ARG A 126 9.31 -10.56 -3.75
N TYR A 127 9.76 -9.89 -4.81
CA TYR A 127 10.39 -10.55 -5.96
C TYR A 127 11.65 -11.33 -5.54
N TRP A 128 12.53 -10.70 -4.76
CA TRP A 128 13.76 -11.31 -4.28
C TRP A 128 13.52 -12.55 -3.40
N ARG A 129 12.50 -12.53 -2.52
CA ARG A 129 12.18 -13.67 -1.63
C ARG A 129 11.21 -14.69 -2.22
N GLY A 130 10.43 -14.31 -3.22
CA GLY A 130 9.43 -15.14 -3.90
C GLY A 130 9.98 -16.00 -5.03
N GLY A 131 11.21 -15.72 -5.49
CA GLY A 131 11.93 -16.56 -6.44
C GLY A 131 11.43 -16.47 -7.88
N ILE A 132 12.10 -15.64 -8.69
CA ILE A 132 12.31 -15.96 -10.10
C ILE A 132 13.80 -15.77 -10.36
N MET A 133 14.53 -16.90 -10.41
CA MET A 133 15.77 -17.04 -11.16
C MET A 133 15.40 -17.59 -12.54
#